data_AF-A0A6N7XR85-F1
#
_entry.id   AF-A0A6N7XR85-F1
#
_cell.length_a   1.000
_cell.length_b   1.000
_cell.length_c   1.000
_cell.angle_alpha   90.00
_cell.angle_beta   90.00
_cell.angle_gamma   90.00
#
_symmetry.space_group_name_H-M   'P 1'
#
loop_
_entity.id
_entity.type
_entity.pdbx_description
1 polymer ?
#
loop_
_entity_poly.entity_id
_entity_poly.type
_entity_poly.pdbx_seq_one_letter_code
_entity_poly.pdbx_strand_id
1 'polypeptide(L)'
;MEGPGGKRRERVWLSFHERYVRRTEYADRKTGEERVLFTVTLPRGTEVDGVDLGGWQFHPRYVEPNHSRYHDEHWREVPLLADRPVRLSRDVLDADGNPLPDGEGRNQKECAEVDPSRLGEALVESRRRWYEQNCRGRAEERTDGAGGLSARAQEARAASEAIGTPCDATPRRR
;
A
#
# COMPACT_ATOMS: atom_id res chain seq x y z
N MET A 1 16.65 0.13 41.86
CA MET A 1 15.29 0.09 41.31
C MET A 1 15.37 -0.58 39.95
N GLU A 2 15.16 -1.89 39.91
CA GLU A 2 15.02 -2.62 38.64
C GLU A 2 13.64 -2.29 38.05
N GLY A 3 13.63 -1.65 36.88
CA GLY A 3 12.39 -1.43 36.12
C GLY A 3 11.82 -2.78 35.67
N PRO A 4 10.49 -2.95 35.66
CA PRO A 4 9.90 -4.26 35.39
C PRO A 4 10.32 -4.73 34.00
N GLY A 5 10.85 -5.96 33.93
CA GLY A 5 11.39 -6.59 32.73
C GLY A 5 10.50 -6.37 31.51
N GLY A 6 10.93 -5.44 30.65
CA GLY A 6 10.24 -5.09 29.42
C GLY A 6 10.39 -6.21 28.41
N LYS A 7 9.48 -7.19 28.46
CA LYS A 7 9.30 -8.16 27.38
C LYS A 7 9.21 -7.33 26.08
N ARG A 8 10.12 -7.56 25.12
CA ARG A 8 10.13 -6.85 23.84
C ARG A 8 8.76 -7.07 23.20
N ARG A 9 7.90 -6.07 23.24
CA ARG A 9 6.53 -6.18 22.72
C ARG A 9 6.63 -6.45 21.22
N GLU A 10 5.98 -7.51 20.80
CA GLU A 10 5.93 -7.89 19.39
C GLU A 10 5.25 -6.78 18.59
N ARG A 11 5.81 -6.46 17.42
CA ARG A 11 5.31 -5.40 16.56
C ARG A 11 4.87 -5.98 15.23
N VAL A 12 3.69 -5.57 14.79
CA VAL A 12 3.21 -5.81 13.44
C VAL A 12 3.49 -4.55 12.63
N TRP A 13 4.13 -4.74 11.48
CA TRP A 13 4.49 -3.65 10.58
C TRP A 13 3.49 -3.60 9.44
N LEU A 14 2.81 -2.47 9.29
CA LEU A 14 1.87 -2.23 8.20
C LEU A 14 2.45 -1.20 7.23
N SER A 15 2.46 -1.50 5.94
CA SER A 15 2.99 -0.60 4.91
C SER A 15 1.87 0.13 4.18
N PHE A 16 1.92 1.45 4.21
CA PHE A 16 0.96 2.34 3.54
C PHE A 16 1.66 3.25 2.54
N HIS A 17 0.97 3.61 1.46
CA HIS A 17 1.44 4.67 0.57
C HIS A 17 1.22 6.04 1.25
N GLU A 18 2.11 7.01 1.05
CA GLU A 18 2.08 8.32 1.74
C GLU A 18 0.77 9.09 1.56
N ARG A 19 0.05 8.86 0.45
CA ARG A 19 -1.29 9.43 0.20
C ARG A 19 -2.30 9.08 1.28
N TYR A 20 -2.12 7.94 1.95
CA TYR A 20 -2.98 7.47 3.03
C TYR A 20 -2.48 7.90 4.41
N VAL A 21 -1.30 8.53 4.50
CA VAL A 21 -0.67 8.94 5.75
C VAL A 21 -0.58 10.45 5.80
N ARG A 22 -1.35 11.07 6.67
CA ARG A 22 -1.31 12.51 6.91
C ARG A 22 -0.53 12.82 8.18
N ARG A 23 0.45 13.69 8.06
CA ARG A 23 1.15 14.33 9.20
C ARG A 23 0.45 15.65 9.50
N THR A 24 0.12 15.90 10.75
CA THR A 24 -0.45 17.17 11.20
C THR A 24 0.31 17.64 12.44
N GLU A 25 0.80 18.86 12.37
CA GLU A 25 1.53 19.50 13.47
C GLU A 25 0.53 20.34 14.26
N TYR A 26 0.58 20.24 15.58
CA TYR A 26 -0.32 20.97 16.47
C TYR A 26 0.42 21.40 17.73
N ALA A 27 0.09 22.58 18.24
CA ALA A 27 0.53 23.01 19.55
C ALA A 27 -0.35 22.33 20.61
N ASP A 28 0.26 21.56 21.51
CA ASP A 28 -0.46 20.96 22.62
C ASP A 28 -1.02 22.06 23.53
N ARG A 29 -2.34 22.10 23.69
CA ARG A 29 -3.01 23.17 24.45
C ARG A 29 -2.64 23.19 25.94
N LYS A 30 -2.14 22.08 26.49
CA LYS A 30 -1.75 21.98 27.91
C LYS A 30 -0.28 22.30 28.12
N THR A 31 0.60 21.84 27.23
CA THR A 31 2.05 22.00 27.41
C THR A 31 2.67 23.09 26.54
N GLY A 32 1.98 23.54 25.50
CA GLY A 32 2.50 24.51 24.52
C GLY A 32 3.54 23.92 23.56
N GLU A 33 3.86 22.63 23.68
CA GLU A 33 4.86 21.97 22.84
C GLU A 33 4.28 21.64 21.45
N GLU A 34 5.11 21.80 20.41
CA GLU A 34 4.77 21.34 19.07
C GLU A 34 4.78 19.81 19.03
N ARG A 35 3.62 19.24 18.73
CA ARG A 35 3.42 17.80 18.64
C ARG A 35 2.95 17.42 17.24
N VAL A 36 3.31 16.20 16.87
CA VAL A 36 2.93 15.62 15.58
C VAL A 36 1.87 14.55 15.82
N LEU A 37 0.75 14.69 15.12
CA LEU A 37 -0.27 13.68 14.98
C LEU A 37 -0.15 13.03 13.61
N PHE A 38 -0.08 11.72 13.59
CA PHE A 38 -0.21 10.93 12.36
C PHE A 38 -1.65 10.43 12.25
N THR A 39 -2.21 10.56 11.06
CA THR A 39 -3.52 10.01 10.71
C THR A 39 -3.34 9.11 9.51
N VAL A 40 -3.74 7.84 9.64
CA VAL A 40 -3.70 6.87 8.56
C VAL A 40 -5.12 6.53 8.16
N THR A 41 -5.43 6.69 6.88
CA THR A 41 -6.73 6.35 6.29
C THR A 41 -6.62 5.01 5.56
N LEU A 42 -7.50 4.07 5.86
CA LEU A 42 -7.52 2.77 5.19
C LEU A 42 -7.96 2.92 3.72
N PRO A 43 -7.26 2.26 2.79
CA PRO A 43 -7.64 2.26 1.39
C PRO A 43 -9.01 1.59 1.19
N ARG A 44 -9.74 2.01 0.15
CA ARG A 44 -11.04 1.43 -0.19
C ARG A 44 -10.91 -0.07 -0.49
N GLY A 45 -11.91 -0.86 -0.07
CA GLY A 45 -11.89 -2.31 -0.24
C GLY A 45 -11.00 -3.04 0.76
N THR A 46 -10.62 -2.38 1.87
CA THR A 46 -9.99 -3.05 3.03
C THR A 46 -11.10 -3.70 3.84
N GLU A 47 -11.34 -4.98 3.63
CA GLU A 47 -12.41 -5.72 4.28
C GLU A 47 -11.84 -6.62 5.38
N VAL A 48 -12.39 -6.52 6.59
CA VAL A 48 -12.04 -7.39 7.73
C VAL A 48 -13.32 -8.05 8.23
N ASP A 49 -13.32 -9.38 8.33
CA ASP A 49 -14.47 -10.17 8.81
C ASP A 49 -15.79 -9.84 8.06
N GLY A 50 -15.72 -9.52 6.77
CA GLY A 50 -16.87 -9.16 5.93
C GLY A 50 -17.33 -7.70 6.05
N VAL A 51 -16.64 -6.86 6.82
CA VAL A 51 -16.94 -5.43 6.99
C VAL A 51 -15.95 -4.60 6.18
N ASP A 52 -16.44 -3.77 5.26
CA ASP A 52 -15.59 -2.81 4.53
C ASP A 52 -15.18 -1.65 5.45
N LEU A 53 -13.89 -1.65 5.80
CA LEU A 53 -13.23 -0.63 6.61
C LEU A 53 -12.54 0.42 5.74
N GLY A 54 -12.80 0.44 4.43
CA GLY A 54 -12.35 1.49 3.53
C GLY A 54 -12.75 2.90 4.01
N GLY A 55 -11.79 3.81 4.07
CA GLY A 55 -12.00 5.19 4.52
C GLY A 55 -12.02 5.38 6.04
N TRP A 56 -11.92 4.31 6.83
CA TRP A 56 -11.72 4.43 8.27
C TRP A 56 -10.32 4.93 8.59
N GLN A 57 -10.18 5.61 9.72
CA GLN A 57 -8.95 6.29 10.12
C GLN A 57 -8.46 5.81 11.49
N PHE A 58 -7.14 5.76 11.66
CA PHE A 58 -6.52 5.56 12.97
C PHE A 58 -5.28 6.41 13.14
N HIS A 59 -4.84 6.53 14.38
CA HIS A 59 -3.75 7.41 14.78
C HIS A 59 -2.57 6.62 15.35
N PRO A 60 -1.58 6.24 14.53
CA PRO A 60 -0.39 5.59 15.04
C PRO A 60 0.48 6.58 15.82
N ARG A 61 1.31 6.04 16.73
CA ARG A 61 2.19 6.86 17.56
C ARG A 61 3.33 7.49 16.75
N TYR A 62 3.88 6.75 15.80
CA TYR A 62 4.93 7.18 14.90
C TYR A 62 4.80 6.43 13.58
N VAL A 63 5.36 7.02 12.54
CA VAL A 63 5.43 6.45 11.20
C VAL A 63 6.88 6.52 10.78
N GLU A 64 7.41 5.43 10.27
CA GLU A 64 8.78 5.33 9.80
C GLU A 64 8.83 5.42 8.26
N PRO A 65 9.91 5.98 7.70
CA PRO A 65 10.14 5.89 6.26
C PRO A 65 10.25 4.42 5.87
N ASN A 66 9.88 4.09 4.64
CA ASN A 66 9.98 2.72 4.16
C ASN A 66 11.44 2.23 4.15
N HIS A 67 11.70 1.13 4.84
CA HIS A 67 13.01 0.45 4.84
C HIS A 67 13.07 -0.72 3.83
N SER A 68 11.96 -1.07 3.19
CA SER A 68 11.87 -2.17 2.24
C SER A 68 12.43 -1.82 0.87
N ARG A 69 13.26 -2.71 0.32
CA ARG A 69 13.79 -2.62 -1.07
C ARG A 69 12.73 -2.87 -2.14
N TYR A 70 11.56 -3.39 -1.75
CA TYR A 70 10.49 -3.79 -2.67
C TYR A 70 9.43 -2.69 -2.85
N HIS A 71 9.53 -1.60 -2.10
CA HIS A 71 8.59 -0.50 -2.09
C HIS A 71 9.32 0.81 -2.39
N ASP A 72 8.67 1.68 -3.16
CA ASP A 72 9.22 3.00 -3.51
C ASP A 72 9.35 3.91 -2.26
N GLU A 73 10.05 5.03 -2.39
CA GLU A 73 10.27 6.00 -1.29
C GLU A 73 8.98 6.63 -0.75
N HIS A 74 7.89 6.58 -1.52
CA HIS A 74 6.55 7.05 -1.15
C HIS A 74 5.83 6.12 -0.16
N TRP A 75 6.40 4.96 0.16
CA TRP A 75 5.85 4.08 1.17
C TRP A 75 6.28 4.50 2.58
N ARG A 76 5.41 4.19 3.53
CA ARG A 76 5.55 4.50 4.95
C ARG A 76 5.23 3.25 5.75
N GLU A 77 6.04 2.97 6.74
CA GLU A 77 5.86 1.83 7.64
C GLU A 77 5.26 2.30 8.96
N VAL A 78 4.22 1.59 9.39
CA VAL A 78 3.45 1.90 10.59
C VAL A 78 3.60 0.74 11.57
N PRO A 79 4.43 0.89 12.61
CA PRO A 79 4.60 -0.12 13.64
C PRO A 79 3.44 -0.08 14.64
N LEU A 80 2.76 -1.21 14.76
CA LEU A 80 1.66 -1.43 15.71
C LEU A 80 2.05 -2.50 16.71
N LEU A 81 1.49 -2.41 17.92
CA LEU A 81 1.72 -3.39 18.98
C LEU A 81 0.83 -4.60 18.73
N ALA A 82 1.42 -5.80 18.60
CA ALA A 82 0.67 -7.03 18.31
C ALA A 82 -0.33 -7.38 19.43
N ASP A 83 -0.03 -7.01 20.67
CA ASP A 83 -0.86 -7.24 21.86
C ASP A 83 -1.99 -6.21 22.03
N ARG A 84 -2.14 -5.24 21.13
CA ARG A 84 -3.10 -4.16 21.26
C ARG A 84 -3.95 -4.00 20.00
N PRO A 85 -5.30 -4.01 20.12
CA PRO A 85 -6.15 -3.74 18.98
C PRO A 85 -6.00 -2.29 18.50
N VAL A 86 -6.15 -2.12 17.20
CA VAL A 86 -6.16 -0.83 16.52
C VAL A 86 -7.56 -0.25 16.61
N ARG A 87 -7.68 0.93 17.18
CA ARG A 87 -8.93 1.68 17.22
C ARG A 87 -9.08 2.46 15.92
N LEU A 88 -9.99 2.01 15.07
CA LEU A 88 -10.40 2.66 13.85
C LEU A 88 -11.60 3.56 14.14
N SER A 89 -11.70 4.68 13.43
CA SER A 89 -12.85 5.58 13.50
C SER A 89 -13.24 6.12 12.13
N ARG A 90 -14.53 6.39 11.93
CA ARG A 90 -15.06 7.04 10.73
C ARG A 90 -16.18 7.99 11.11
N ASP A 91 -16.28 9.12 10.44
CA ASP A 91 -17.43 10.02 10.61
C ASP A 91 -18.69 9.38 10.00
N VAL A 92 -19.77 9.35 10.77
CA VAL A 92 -21.10 8.95 10.29
C VAL A 92 -21.59 10.04 9.35
N LEU A 93 -21.98 9.65 8.15
CA LEU A 93 -22.48 10.59 7.15
C LEU A 93 -24.02 10.52 7.12
N ASP A 94 -24.65 11.68 6.90
CA ASP A 94 -26.09 11.80 6.64
C ASP A 94 -26.43 11.39 5.19
N ALA A 95 -27.71 11.46 4.84
CA ALA A 95 -28.21 11.10 3.51
C ALA A 95 -27.66 11.98 2.38
N ASP A 96 -27.19 13.19 2.71
CA ASP A 96 -26.58 14.15 1.80
C ASP A 96 -25.05 14.01 1.74
N GLY A 97 -24.48 13.07 2.50
CA GLY A 97 -23.04 12.79 2.55
C GLY A 97 -22.25 13.72 3.48
N ASN A 98 -22.93 14.51 4.32
CA ASN A 98 -22.28 15.38 5.30
C ASN A 98 -22.13 14.67 6.65
N PRO A 99 -21.08 14.97 7.44
CA PRO A 99 -20.93 14.39 8.78
C PRO A 99 -22.13 14.73 9.67
N LEU A 100 -22.79 13.70 10.19
CA LEU A 100 -23.97 13.82 11.02
C LEU A 100 -23.57 14.37 12.41
N PRO A 101 -24.14 15.48 12.89
CA PRO A 101 -23.81 16.01 14.21
C PRO A 101 -24.32 15.10 15.34
N ASP A 102 -23.58 15.03 16.45
CA ASP A 102 -23.84 14.22 17.63
C ASP A 102 -24.69 14.91 18.71
N GLY A 103 -25.31 16.05 18.35
CA GLY A 103 -26.10 16.87 19.28
C GLY A 103 -25.25 17.76 20.21
N GLU A 104 -23.97 17.48 20.40
CA GLU A 104 -23.01 18.34 21.12
C GLU A 104 -22.21 19.26 20.16
N GLY A 105 -22.57 19.25 18.87
CA GLY A 105 -21.89 20.03 17.83
C GLY A 105 -20.61 19.39 17.31
N ARG A 106 -20.33 18.13 17.66
CA ARG A 106 -19.26 17.32 17.04
C ARG A 106 -19.87 16.34 16.05
N ASN A 107 -19.07 15.76 15.18
CA ASN A 107 -19.54 14.75 14.25
C ASN A 107 -19.72 13.42 14.98
N GLN A 108 -20.81 12.70 14.72
CA GLN A 108 -20.97 11.31 15.13
C GLN A 108 -19.88 10.47 14.49
N LYS A 109 -19.24 9.63 15.29
CA LYS A 109 -18.15 8.77 14.85
C LYS A 109 -18.47 7.32 15.16
N GLU A 110 -18.39 6.48 14.15
CA GLU A 110 -18.29 5.03 14.33
C GLU A 110 -16.88 4.69 14.80
N CYS A 111 -16.78 3.74 15.72
CA CYS A 111 -15.52 3.21 16.22
C CYS A 111 -15.52 1.69 16.10
N ALA A 112 -14.39 1.12 15.67
CA ALA A 112 -14.19 -0.31 15.57
C ALA A 112 -12.80 -0.66 16.13
N GLU A 113 -12.68 -1.83 16.71
CA GLU A 113 -11.41 -2.35 17.22
C GLU A 113 -11.03 -3.57 16.40
N VAL A 114 -9.82 -3.55 15.83
CA VAL A 114 -9.35 -4.59 14.91
C VAL A 114 -7.95 -5.02 15.29
N ASP A 115 -7.69 -6.33 15.29
CA ASP A 115 -6.35 -6.86 15.49
C ASP A 115 -5.40 -6.41 14.38
N PRO A 116 -4.17 -5.97 14.71
CA PRO A 116 -3.23 -5.43 13.72
C PRO A 116 -2.82 -6.47 12.68
N SER A 117 -2.73 -7.75 13.06
CA SER A 117 -2.41 -8.85 12.12
C SER A 117 -3.53 -9.05 11.09
N ARG A 118 -4.79 -9.06 11.54
CA ARG A 118 -5.97 -9.17 10.65
C ARG A 118 -6.06 -7.98 9.71
N LEU A 119 -5.81 -6.77 10.23
CA LEU A 119 -5.78 -5.57 9.41
C LEU A 119 -4.67 -5.66 8.34
N GLY A 120 -3.51 -6.20 8.69
CA GLY A 120 -2.43 -6.44 7.73
C GLY A 120 -2.81 -7.40 6.62
N GLU A 121 -3.44 -8.53 6.95
CA GLU A 121 -3.93 -9.50 5.97
C GLU A 121 -4.96 -8.87 5.02
N ALA A 122 -5.93 -8.11 5.57
CA ALA A 122 -6.92 -7.40 4.78
C ALA A 122 -6.31 -6.36 3.82
N LEU A 123 -5.25 -5.67 4.23
CA LEU A 123 -4.53 -4.72 3.37
C LEU A 123 -3.78 -5.40 2.23
N VAL A 124 -3.16 -6.56 2.51
CA VAL A 124 -2.48 -7.36 1.47
C VAL A 124 -3.49 -7.87 0.46
N GLU A 125 -4.62 -8.39 0.93
CA GLU A 125 -5.68 -8.92 0.07
C GLU A 125 -6.36 -7.81 -0.74
N SER A 126 -6.68 -6.66 -0.13
CA SER A 126 -7.18 -5.48 -0.85
C SER A 126 -6.22 -5.06 -1.96
N ARG A 127 -4.92 -5.00 -1.66
CA ARG A 127 -3.89 -4.63 -2.64
C ARG A 127 -3.79 -5.66 -3.77
N ARG A 128 -3.85 -6.96 -3.44
CA ARG A 128 -3.88 -8.04 -4.43
C ARG A 128 -5.08 -7.88 -5.36
N ARG A 129 -6.29 -7.71 -4.82
CA ARG A 129 -7.50 -7.48 -5.61
C ARG A 129 -7.37 -6.24 -6.49
N TRP A 130 -6.78 -5.16 -5.97
CA TRP A 130 -6.54 -3.96 -6.75
C TRP A 130 -5.58 -4.22 -7.91
N TYR A 131 -4.48 -4.94 -7.67
CA TYR A 131 -3.55 -5.34 -8.74
C TYR A 131 -4.21 -6.26 -9.75
N GLU A 132 -5.00 -7.25 -9.34
CA GLU A 132 -5.69 -8.14 -10.29
C GLU A 132 -6.67 -7.38 -11.20
N GLN A 133 -7.36 -6.37 -10.67
CA GLN A 133 -8.28 -5.52 -11.42
C GLN A 133 -7.56 -4.50 -12.32
N ASN A 134 -6.51 -3.84 -11.81
CA ASN A 134 -5.82 -2.76 -12.53
C ASN A 134 -4.69 -3.27 -13.44
N CYS A 135 -4.05 -4.38 -13.08
CA CYS A 135 -3.08 -5.06 -13.96
C CYS A 135 -3.78 -5.88 -15.04
N ARG A 136 -5.10 -6.15 -14.99
CA ARG A 136 -5.81 -6.64 -16.19
C ARG A 136 -5.75 -5.62 -17.31
N GLY A 137 -6.02 -4.34 -17.02
CA GLY A 137 -5.87 -3.24 -17.99
C GLY A 137 -4.42 -3.00 -18.44
N ARG A 138 -3.43 -3.16 -17.55
CA ARG A 138 -2.01 -3.02 -17.92
C ARG A 138 -1.43 -4.27 -18.61
N ALA A 139 -1.97 -5.45 -18.35
CA ALA A 139 -1.60 -6.68 -19.04
C ALA A 139 -2.13 -6.66 -20.48
N GLU A 140 -3.33 -6.12 -20.72
CA GLU A 140 -3.85 -5.91 -22.08
C GLU A 140 -2.99 -4.91 -22.87
N GLU A 141 -2.58 -3.78 -22.26
CA GLU A 141 -1.64 -2.82 -22.86
C GLU A 141 -0.22 -3.40 -23.05
N ARG A 142 0.20 -4.37 -22.21
CA ARG A 142 1.46 -5.11 -22.40
C ARG A 142 1.35 -6.25 -23.41
N THR A 143 0.16 -6.82 -23.65
CA THR A 143 -0.03 -7.88 -24.65
C THR A 143 -0.03 -7.33 -26.07
N ASP A 144 -0.39 -6.07 -26.28
CA ASP A 144 -0.14 -5.37 -27.55
C ASP A 144 1.37 -5.15 -27.81
N GLY A 145 2.20 -5.21 -26.76
CA GLY A 145 3.67 -5.22 -26.84
C GLY A 145 4.32 -6.62 -26.77
N ALA A 146 3.58 -7.67 -26.37
CA ALA A 146 4.11 -9.03 -26.22
C ALA A 146 4.34 -9.73 -27.58
N GLY A 147 3.62 -9.30 -28.62
CA GLY A 147 3.93 -9.66 -30.01
C GLY A 147 5.30 -9.15 -30.47
N GLY A 148 5.81 -8.07 -29.87
CA GLY A 148 7.10 -7.48 -30.22
C GLY A 148 8.31 -8.30 -29.75
N LEU A 149 8.21 -8.98 -28.60
CA LEU A 149 9.33 -9.78 -28.06
C LEU A 149 9.50 -11.12 -28.78
N SER A 150 8.39 -11.77 -29.13
CA SER A 150 8.40 -13.00 -29.93
C SER A 150 8.83 -12.74 -31.37
N ALA A 151 8.36 -11.65 -31.98
CA ALA A 151 8.82 -11.20 -33.31
C ALA A 151 10.32 -10.82 -33.31
N ARG A 152 10.82 -10.06 -32.31
CA ARG A 152 12.25 -9.78 -32.17
C ARG A 152 13.09 -11.02 -31.97
N ALA A 153 12.59 -12.00 -31.20
CA ALA A 153 13.29 -13.26 -31.00
C ALA A 153 13.36 -14.09 -32.29
N GLN A 154 12.32 -14.05 -33.12
CA GLN A 154 12.33 -14.68 -34.45
C GLN A 154 13.25 -13.96 -35.44
N GLU A 155 13.23 -12.62 -35.49
CA GLU A 155 14.16 -11.84 -36.31
C GLU A 155 15.62 -12.06 -35.90
N ALA A 156 15.93 -12.10 -34.61
CA ALA A 156 17.28 -12.36 -34.12
C ALA A 156 17.76 -13.77 -34.50
N ARG A 157 16.88 -14.77 -34.48
CA ARG A 157 17.18 -16.13 -34.95
C ARG A 157 17.41 -16.16 -36.46
N ALA A 158 16.54 -15.53 -37.25
CA ALA A 158 16.67 -15.47 -38.71
C ALA A 158 17.95 -14.73 -39.13
N ALA A 159 18.30 -13.63 -38.46
CA ALA A 159 19.54 -12.89 -38.69
C ALA A 159 20.78 -13.74 -38.33
N SER A 160 20.72 -14.50 -37.24
CA SER A 160 21.80 -15.42 -36.85
C SER A 160 21.96 -16.58 -37.83
N GLU A 161 20.86 -17.11 -38.39
CA GLU A 161 20.90 -18.16 -39.42
C GLU A 161 21.43 -17.65 -40.76
N ALA A 162 21.12 -16.40 -41.13
CA ALA A 162 21.66 -15.75 -42.32
C ALA A 162 23.18 -15.50 -42.21
N ILE A 163 23.69 -15.21 -41.01
CA ILE A 163 25.13 -15.05 -40.76
C ILE A 163 25.84 -16.42 -40.68
N GLY A 164 25.14 -17.46 -40.23
CA GLY A 164 25.66 -18.83 -40.11
C GLY A 164 25.69 -19.63 -41.41
N THR A 165 25.07 -19.13 -42.48
CA THR A 165 25.15 -19.76 -43.80
C THR A 165 26.47 -19.38 -44.47
N PRO A 166 27.43 -20.31 -44.68
CA PRO A 166 28.67 -19.98 -45.37
C PRO A 166 28.36 -19.54 -46.79
N CYS A 167 28.68 -18.27 -47.09
CA CYS A 167 28.77 -17.72 -48.43
C CYS A 167 29.87 -18.46 -49.19
N ASP A 168 29.52 -19.57 -49.85
CA ASP A 168 30.38 -20.15 -50.90
C ASP A 168 30.17 -19.32 -52.17
N ALA A 169 30.96 -18.26 -52.30
CA ALA A 169 31.07 -17.49 -53.52
C ALA A 169 32.55 -17.21 -53.80
N THR A 170 33.26 -18.24 -54.28
CA THR A 170 34.58 -18.06 -54.88
C THR A 170 34.40 -17.71 -56.36
N PRO A 171 34.74 -16.49 -56.83
CA PRO A 171 34.67 -16.19 -58.25
C PRO A 171 35.86 -16.87 -58.97
N ARG A 172 35.58 -17.88 -59.80
CA ARG A 172 36.57 -18.43 -60.74
C ARG A 172 36.83 -17.41 -61.85
N ARG A 173 37.99 -16.75 -61.81
CA ARG A 173 38.55 -16.06 -62.98
C ARG A 173 39.06 -17.10 -63.99
N ARG A 174 38.69 -16.91 -65.26
CA ARG A 174 39.21 -17.62 -66.43
C ARG A 174 40.69 -17.33 -66.65
#